data_AF-A0A959B3J2-F1
#
_entry.id   AF-A0A959B3J2-F1
#
_cell.length_a   1.000
_cell.length_b   1.000
_cell.length_c   1.000
_cell.angle_alpha   90.00
_cell.angle_beta   90.00
_cell.angle_gamma   90.00
#
_symmetry.space_group_name_H-M   'P 1'
#
loop_
_entity.id
_entity.type
_entity.pdbx_description
1 polymer ?
#
loop_
_entity_poly.entity_id
_entity_poly.type
_entity_poly.pdbx_seq_one_letter_code
_entity_poly.pdbx_strand_id
1 'polypeptide(L)'
;GAGGLDLVALNINRGRDRGLADYNTIRADFGMAPRESFQEICSDPLMSAALGMVYHDVNHIDPWVGMLAEDHMPNALFGETAMEIIGRQFHALREGDRFYYENDPWLSLEEKAWVKGNRLADIIRRNCPITCLHDDVFIAKSLTPSREVAAVDQLPFTVFPNPATDRVNVRLGQEASSEILVRITDAYGRELMYREFDNLASGEAISFELNDALPAGLYHVVVMMGNQVGHQAFVRMKDK
;
A
#
# COMPACT_ATOMS: atom_id res chain seq x y z
N GLY A 1 -18.97 6.26 2.73
CA GLY A 1 -18.58 6.02 4.13
C GLY A 1 -18.92 7.22 4.97
N ALA A 2 -19.30 7.04 6.23
CA ALA A 2 -19.77 8.06 7.17
C ALA A 2 -18.87 9.31 7.25
N GLY A 3 -19.45 10.52 7.12
CA GLY A 3 -18.73 11.79 7.22
C GLY A 3 -17.90 12.18 5.99
N GLY A 4 -18.30 11.70 4.81
CA GLY A 4 -17.56 11.73 3.56
C GLY A 4 -17.32 13.13 2.99
N LEU A 5 -16.09 13.62 3.16
CA LEU A 5 -15.56 14.73 2.37
C LEU A 5 -15.34 14.27 0.93
N ASP A 6 -15.68 15.13 -0.03
CA ASP A 6 -15.36 14.93 -1.44
C ASP A 6 -13.91 15.39 -1.70
N LEU A 7 -13.00 14.43 -1.86
CA LEU A 7 -11.59 14.69 -2.12
C LEU A 7 -11.36 15.46 -3.44
N VAL A 8 -12.20 15.24 -4.44
CA VAL A 8 -12.11 15.91 -5.74
C VAL A 8 -12.48 17.39 -5.57
N ALA A 9 -13.63 17.66 -4.95
CA ALA A 9 -14.05 19.03 -4.66
C ALA A 9 -13.03 19.77 -3.77
N LEU A 10 -12.43 19.07 -2.80
CA LEU A 10 -11.37 19.63 -1.95
C LEU A 10 -10.11 19.98 -2.74
N ASN A 11 -9.70 19.17 -3.70
CA ASN A 11 -8.51 19.46 -4.53
C ASN A 11 -8.75 20.68 -5.43
N ILE A 12 -9.92 20.79 -6.03
CA ILE A 12 -10.32 21.97 -6.81
C ILE A 12 -10.31 23.22 -5.93
N ASN A 13 -11.00 23.17 -4.78
CA ASN A 13 -11.06 24.30 -3.86
C ASN A 13 -9.67 24.69 -3.34
N ARG A 14 -8.80 23.72 -3.05
CA ARG A 14 -7.42 23.95 -2.63
C ARG A 14 -6.59 24.64 -3.71
N GLY A 15 -6.79 24.29 -4.99
CA GLY A 15 -6.12 24.95 -6.10
C GLY A 15 -6.47 26.43 -6.17
N ARG A 16 -7.77 26.74 -6.06
CA ARG A 16 -8.29 28.11 -6.04
C ARG A 16 -7.82 28.90 -4.80
N ASP A 17 -7.88 28.29 -3.63
CA ASP A 17 -7.41 28.89 -2.37
C ASP A 17 -5.91 29.21 -2.39
N ARG A 18 -5.11 28.36 -3.05
CA ARG A 18 -3.68 28.60 -3.28
C ARG A 18 -3.37 29.54 -4.43
N GLY A 19 -4.39 30.08 -5.11
CA GLY A 19 -4.21 30.99 -6.24
C GLY A 19 -3.47 30.36 -7.42
N LEU A 20 -3.67 29.06 -7.66
CA LEU A 20 -3.16 28.44 -8.89
C LEU A 20 -3.80 29.11 -10.10
N ALA A 21 -2.98 29.40 -11.11
CA ALA A 21 -3.46 29.90 -12.39
C ALA A 21 -4.35 28.85 -13.09
N ASP A 22 -5.14 29.30 -14.06
CA ASP A 22 -5.95 28.40 -14.88
C ASP A 22 -5.06 27.45 -15.72
N TYR A 23 -5.68 26.38 -16.21
CA TYR A 23 -5.03 25.35 -17.01
C TYR A 23 -4.25 25.90 -18.21
N ASN A 24 -4.82 26.85 -18.98
CA ASN A 24 -4.16 27.37 -20.19
C ASN A 24 -3.00 28.32 -19.84
N THR A 25 -3.13 29.12 -18.79
CA THR A 25 -2.01 29.92 -18.26
C THR A 25 -0.87 29.02 -17.80
N ILE A 26 -1.15 27.94 -17.07
CA ILE A 26 -0.12 26.95 -16.69
C ILE A 26 0.53 26.32 -17.92
N ARG A 27 -0.25 25.95 -18.95
CA ARG A 27 0.33 25.44 -20.19
C ARG A 27 1.30 26.42 -20.82
N ALA A 28 0.91 27.68 -20.92
CA ALA A 28 1.76 28.74 -21.47
C ALA A 28 3.04 28.96 -20.65
N ASP A 29 2.95 28.96 -19.31
CA ASP A 29 4.11 29.11 -18.40
C ASP A 29 5.11 27.95 -18.55
N PHE A 30 4.63 26.76 -18.90
CA PHE A 30 5.48 25.62 -19.21
C PHE A 30 5.92 25.57 -20.69
N GLY A 31 5.57 26.58 -21.50
CA GLY A 31 5.99 26.71 -22.91
C GLY A 31 5.15 25.89 -23.89
N MET A 32 3.98 25.42 -23.47
CA MET A 32 3.05 24.66 -24.30
C MET A 32 1.99 25.58 -24.91
N ALA A 33 1.45 25.20 -26.07
CA ALA A 33 0.34 25.92 -26.68
C ALA A 33 -0.92 25.80 -25.81
N PRO A 34 -1.67 26.89 -25.58
CA PRO A 34 -2.99 26.81 -24.94
C PRO A 34 -3.95 25.99 -25.80
N ARG A 35 -4.97 25.39 -25.18
CA ARG A 35 -6.05 24.68 -25.87
C ARG A 35 -7.15 25.66 -26.23
N GLU A 36 -7.61 25.63 -27.47
CA GLU A 36 -8.64 26.56 -27.96
C GLU A 36 -10.06 26.00 -27.74
N SER A 37 -10.18 24.69 -27.50
CA SER A 37 -11.45 24.00 -27.30
C SER A 37 -11.33 22.82 -26.32
N PHE A 38 -12.45 22.41 -25.72
CA PHE A 38 -12.49 21.26 -24.82
C PHE A 38 -12.11 19.95 -25.53
N GLN A 39 -12.39 19.85 -26.83
CA GLN A 39 -12.08 18.69 -27.67
C GLN A 39 -10.57 18.51 -27.90
N GLU A 40 -9.77 19.56 -27.73
CA GLU A 40 -8.30 19.45 -27.79
C GLU A 40 -7.69 18.98 -26.47
N ILE A 41 -8.47 18.92 -25.38
CA ILE A 41 -8.03 18.38 -24.09
C ILE A 41 -8.25 16.86 -24.07
N CYS A 42 -9.46 16.41 -24.42
CA CYS A 42 -9.84 15.00 -24.33
C CYS A 42 -10.57 14.53 -25.58
N SER A 43 -10.17 13.37 -26.10
CA SER A 43 -10.81 12.71 -27.24
C SER A 43 -12.22 12.17 -26.94
N ASP A 44 -12.60 12.00 -25.67
CA ASP A 44 -13.94 11.57 -25.26
C ASP A 44 -14.96 12.72 -25.42
N PRO A 45 -15.95 12.61 -26.32
CA PRO A 45 -16.95 13.64 -26.55
C PRO A 45 -17.83 13.91 -25.31
N LEU A 46 -18.10 12.90 -24.48
CA LEU A 46 -18.92 13.06 -23.29
C LEU A 46 -18.18 13.87 -22.22
N MET A 47 -16.89 13.58 -22.02
CA MET A 47 -16.04 14.35 -21.12
C MET A 47 -15.89 15.80 -21.59
N SER A 48 -15.60 16.00 -22.88
CA SER A 48 -15.49 17.35 -23.48
C SER A 48 -16.78 18.16 -23.31
N ALA A 49 -17.95 17.54 -23.53
CA ALA A 49 -19.23 18.19 -23.32
C ALA A 49 -19.47 18.54 -21.84
N ALA A 50 -19.13 17.65 -20.92
CA ALA A 50 -19.26 17.89 -19.49
C ALA A 50 -18.37 19.06 -19.02
N LEU A 51 -17.13 19.14 -19.50
CA LEU A 51 -16.24 20.27 -19.22
C LEU A 51 -16.84 21.59 -19.73
N GLY A 52 -17.38 21.60 -20.95
CA GLY A 52 -18.04 22.77 -21.52
C GLY A 52 -19.30 23.21 -20.75
N MET A 53 -20.05 22.26 -20.19
CA MET A 53 -21.20 22.57 -19.34
C MET A 53 -20.80 23.18 -18.00
N VAL A 54 -19.66 22.80 -17.44
CA VAL A 54 -19.21 23.25 -16.11
C VAL A 54 -18.41 24.55 -16.17
N TYR A 55 -17.48 24.66 -17.12
CA TYR A 55 -16.54 25.78 -17.19
C TYR A 55 -16.95 26.86 -18.18
N HIS A 56 -17.75 26.53 -19.19
CA HIS A 56 -18.21 27.40 -20.30
C HIS A 56 -17.10 27.95 -21.22
N ASP A 57 -15.93 28.26 -20.68
CA ASP A 57 -14.74 28.74 -21.37
C ASP A 57 -13.55 27.84 -21.01
N VAL A 58 -12.77 27.45 -22.02
CA VAL A 58 -11.57 26.61 -21.87
C VAL A 58 -10.51 27.27 -20.97
N ASN A 59 -10.49 28.61 -20.90
CA ASN A 59 -9.56 29.39 -20.09
C ASN A 59 -9.96 29.50 -18.60
N HIS A 60 -11.08 28.90 -18.19
CA HIS A 60 -11.53 28.88 -16.79
C HIS A 60 -11.30 27.53 -16.11
N ILE A 61 -10.72 26.55 -16.81
CA ILE A 61 -10.53 25.20 -16.28
C ILE A 61 -9.53 25.24 -15.12
N ASP A 62 -9.92 24.69 -13.97
CA ASP A 62 -9.00 24.46 -12.87
C ASP A 62 -7.89 23.49 -13.33
N PRO A 63 -6.61 23.79 -13.04
CA PRO A 63 -5.50 23.07 -13.65
C PRO A 63 -5.48 21.58 -13.29
N TRP A 64 -5.88 21.22 -12.06
CA TRP A 64 -5.98 19.81 -11.66
C TRP A 64 -7.02 19.04 -12.49
N VAL A 65 -8.14 19.69 -12.85
CA VAL A 65 -9.16 19.07 -13.69
C VAL A 65 -8.68 18.97 -15.13
N GLY A 66 -8.09 20.04 -15.67
CA GLY A 66 -7.53 20.05 -17.03
C GLY A 66 -6.47 18.96 -17.23
N MET A 67 -5.52 18.86 -16.31
CA MET A 67 -4.46 17.83 -16.35
C MET A 67 -4.99 16.39 -16.29
N LEU A 68 -6.06 16.13 -15.55
CA LEU A 68 -6.66 14.79 -15.48
C LEU A 68 -7.61 14.49 -16.64
N ALA A 69 -8.12 15.52 -17.30
CA ALA A 69 -8.95 15.38 -18.49
C ALA A 69 -8.11 15.11 -19.75
N GLU A 70 -6.82 15.48 -19.76
CA GLU A 70 -5.97 15.25 -20.93
C GLU A 70 -5.88 13.77 -21.31
N ASP A 71 -5.94 13.50 -22.62
CA ASP A 71 -5.62 12.17 -23.13
C ASP A 71 -4.21 11.76 -22.71
N HIS A 72 -4.05 10.51 -22.29
CA HIS A 72 -2.77 10.00 -21.82
C HIS A 72 -1.73 9.98 -22.94
N MET A 73 -0.50 10.35 -22.61
CA MET A 73 0.64 10.13 -23.50
C MET A 73 0.90 8.62 -23.69
N PRO A 74 1.48 8.20 -24.83
CA PRO A 74 1.79 6.79 -25.08
C PRO A 74 2.63 6.18 -23.95
N ASN A 75 2.15 5.06 -23.39
CA ASN A 75 2.77 4.37 -22.24
C ASN A 75 2.91 5.23 -20.97
N ALA A 76 2.07 6.25 -20.79
CA ALA A 76 2.02 7.08 -19.59
C ALA A 76 0.64 7.03 -18.92
N LEU A 77 0.60 7.49 -17.66
CA LEU A 77 -0.63 7.61 -16.87
C LEU A 77 -1.29 8.98 -17.00
N PHE A 78 -0.62 9.95 -17.62
CA PHE A 78 -1.06 11.33 -17.70
C PHE A 78 -0.85 11.91 -19.10
N GLY A 79 -1.56 12.99 -19.38
CA GLY A 79 -1.36 13.80 -20.57
C GLY A 79 -0.13 14.70 -20.50
N GLU A 80 0.07 15.46 -21.58
CA GLU A 80 1.23 16.32 -21.82
C GLU A 80 1.54 17.28 -20.66
N THR A 81 0.54 18.02 -20.17
CA THR A 81 0.74 19.07 -19.15
C THR A 81 1.24 18.48 -17.83
N ALA A 82 0.56 17.44 -17.35
CA ALA A 82 0.95 16.78 -16.11
C ALA A 82 2.32 16.10 -16.24
N MET A 83 2.59 15.45 -17.37
CA MET A 83 3.90 14.83 -17.63
C MET A 83 5.03 15.87 -17.61
N GLU A 84 4.83 17.05 -18.21
CA GLU A 84 5.83 18.11 -18.23
C GLU A 84 6.10 18.68 -16.82
N ILE A 85 5.04 18.98 -16.06
CA ILE A 85 5.15 19.51 -14.69
C ILE A 85 5.85 18.49 -13.77
N ILE A 86 5.40 17.24 -13.79
CA ILE A 86 5.97 16.15 -13.01
C ILE A 86 7.43 15.93 -13.41
N GLY A 87 7.72 15.86 -14.71
CA GLY A 87 9.06 15.66 -15.24
C GLY A 87 10.03 16.75 -14.79
N ARG A 88 9.67 18.02 -14.95
CA ARG A 88 10.50 19.15 -14.48
C ARG A 88 10.71 19.10 -12.98
N GLN A 89 9.67 18.82 -12.20
CA GLN A 89 9.78 18.79 -10.74
C GLN A 89 10.68 17.65 -10.26
N PHE A 90 10.54 16.44 -10.82
CA PHE A 90 11.41 15.30 -10.48
C PHE A 90 12.85 15.53 -10.93
N HIS A 91 13.07 16.16 -12.08
CA HIS A 91 14.40 16.52 -12.53
C HIS A 91 15.05 17.54 -11.59
N ALA A 92 14.33 18.60 -11.21
CA ALA A 92 14.82 19.61 -10.28
C ALA A 92 15.13 19.01 -8.89
N LEU A 93 14.30 18.08 -8.39
CA LEU A 93 14.57 17.36 -7.14
C LEU A 93 15.86 16.54 -7.23
N ARG A 94 16.07 15.83 -8.34
CA ARG A 94 17.28 15.02 -8.54
C ARG A 94 18.54 15.86 -8.65
N GLU A 95 18.54 16.86 -9.52
CA GLU A 95 19.72 17.70 -9.79
C GLU A 95 20.02 18.65 -8.63
N GLY A 96 18.99 19.13 -7.93
CA GLY A 96 19.12 20.05 -6.80
C GLY A 96 19.50 19.38 -5.49
N ASP A 97 19.45 18.04 -5.42
CA ASP A 97 19.78 17.31 -4.20
C ASP A 97 21.26 16.91 -4.16
N ARG A 98 22.00 17.59 -3.27
CA ARG A 98 23.40 17.28 -2.98
C ARG A 98 23.60 15.86 -2.44
N PHE A 99 22.58 15.29 -1.81
CA PHE A 99 22.59 13.94 -1.23
C PHE A 99 21.90 12.90 -2.13
N TYR A 100 21.57 13.25 -3.37
CA TYR A 100 21.11 12.26 -4.32
C TYR A 100 22.17 11.17 -4.48
N TYR A 101 21.77 9.90 -4.36
CA TYR A 101 22.72 8.78 -4.17
C TYR A 101 23.76 8.65 -5.30
N GLU A 102 23.43 9.05 -6.54
CA GLU A 102 24.40 9.02 -7.64
C GLU A 102 25.49 10.11 -7.49
N ASN A 103 25.17 11.21 -6.81
CA ASN A 103 26.07 12.34 -6.53
C ASN A 103 26.91 12.14 -5.25
N ASP A 104 26.52 11.24 -4.35
CA ASP A 104 27.18 11.05 -3.06
C ASP A 104 28.65 10.61 -3.23
N PRO A 105 29.65 11.38 -2.74
CA PRO A 105 31.06 11.03 -2.86
C PRO A 105 31.51 9.92 -1.91
N TRP A 106 30.71 9.59 -0.89
CA TRP A 106 31.02 8.53 0.07
C TRP A 106 30.55 7.15 -0.38
N LEU A 107 29.68 7.07 -1.39
CA LEU A 107 29.29 5.81 -2.01
C LEU A 107 30.26 5.45 -3.14
N SER A 108 30.81 4.24 -3.07
CA SER A 108 31.57 3.63 -4.16
C SER A 108 30.68 3.39 -5.38
N LEU A 109 31.30 3.19 -6.55
CA LEU A 109 30.58 2.86 -7.78
C LEU A 109 29.81 1.53 -7.64
N GLU A 110 30.34 0.58 -6.88
CA GLU A 110 29.70 -0.70 -6.61
C GLU A 110 28.45 -0.53 -5.74
N GLU A 111 28.52 0.27 -4.69
CA GLU A 111 27.36 0.57 -3.84
C GLU A 111 26.27 1.31 -4.62
N LYS A 112 26.64 2.26 -5.47
CA LYS A 112 25.68 2.96 -6.36
C LYS A 112 25.00 1.98 -7.32
N ALA A 113 25.76 1.06 -7.91
CA ALA A 113 25.22 0.02 -8.78
C ALA A 113 24.29 -0.93 -8.01
N TRP A 114 24.66 -1.31 -6.79
CA TRP A 114 23.83 -2.12 -5.90
C TRP A 114 22.51 -1.42 -5.56
N VAL A 115 22.54 -0.15 -5.14
CA VAL A 115 21.33 0.65 -4.87
C VAL A 115 20.43 0.70 -6.11
N LYS A 116 20.98 1.05 -7.27
CA LYS A 116 20.25 1.13 -8.53
C LYS A 116 19.64 -0.20 -8.99
N GLY A 117 20.25 -1.32 -8.59
CA GLY A 117 19.77 -2.66 -8.90
C GLY A 117 18.66 -3.18 -7.97
N ASN A 118 18.41 -2.54 -6.82
CA ASN A 118 17.37 -2.98 -5.90
C ASN A 118 15.98 -2.64 -6.46
N ARG A 119 15.07 -3.63 -6.47
CA ARG A 119 13.67 -3.46 -6.82
C ARG A 119 12.81 -3.35 -5.56
N LEU A 120 11.64 -2.72 -5.67
CA LEU A 120 10.65 -2.75 -4.59
C LEU A 120 10.24 -4.19 -4.24
N ALA A 121 10.24 -5.10 -5.22
CA ALA A 121 10.03 -6.54 -5.00
C ALA A 121 11.06 -7.15 -4.04
N ASP A 122 12.34 -6.77 -4.15
CA ASP A 122 13.41 -7.30 -3.29
C ASP A 122 13.24 -6.82 -1.85
N ILE A 123 12.83 -5.55 -1.68
CA ILE A 123 12.52 -4.98 -0.36
C ILE A 123 11.36 -5.74 0.28
N ILE A 124 10.28 -5.99 -0.48
CA ILE A 124 9.13 -6.75 0.03
C ILE A 124 9.54 -8.17 0.42
N ARG A 125 10.29 -8.89 -0.43
CA ARG A 125 10.73 -10.27 -0.13
C ARG A 125 11.63 -10.39 1.10
N ARG A 126 12.46 -9.36 1.36
CA ARG A 126 13.32 -9.33 2.56
C ARG A 126 12.56 -9.12 3.86
N ASN A 127 11.39 -8.48 3.80
CA ASN A 127 10.68 -7.99 4.99
C ASN A 127 9.29 -8.61 5.20
N CYS A 128 8.74 -9.29 4.20
CA CYS A 128 7.41 -9.88 4.24
C CYS A 128 7.48 -11.37 3.89
N PRO A 129 6.67 -12.24 4.53
CA PRO A 129 6.58 -13.66 4.18
C PRO A 129 5.74 -13.89 2.89
N ILE A 130 5.88 -13.01 1.89
CA ILE A 130 5.19 -13.11 0.61
C ILE A 130 6.02 -13.98 -0.32
N THR A 131 5.40 -15.03 -0.84
CA THR A 131 6.07 -16.06 -1.64
C THR A 131 5.78 -15.96 -3.13
N CYS A 132 4.74 -15.22 -3.51
CA CYS A 132 4.33 -15.01 -4.89
C CYS A 132 4.27 -13.50 -5.16
N LEU A 133 5.30 -12.98 -5.84
CA LEU A 133 5.44 -11.56 -6.14
C LEU A 133 6.18 -11.39 -7.47
N HIS A 134 5.65 -10.55 -8.35
CA HIS A 134 6.29 -10.20 -9.61
C HIS A 134 7.48 -9.24 -9.36
N ASP A 135 8.55 -9.33 -10.16
CA ASP A 135 9.77 -8.50 -9.99
C ASP A 135 9.56 -7.02 -10.31
N ASP A 136 8.53 -6.72 -11.11
CA ASP A 136 8.05 -5.37 -11.35
C ASP A 136 6.65 -5.25 -10.75
N VAL A 137 6.58 -4.66 -9.56
CA VAL A 137 5.35 -4.56 -8.77
C VAL A 137 4.43 -3.43 -9.22
N PHE A 138 4.87 -2.58 -10.15
CA PHE A 138 4.07 -1.46 -10.67
C PHE A 138 3.19 -1.86 -11.85
N ILE A 139 3.44 -3.02 -12.45
CA ILE A 139 2.67 -3.53 -13.59
C ILE A 139 1.84 -4.74 -13.16
N ALA A 140 0.52 -4.64 -13.36
CA ALA A 140 -0.38 -5.76 -13.14
C ALA A 140 -0.10 -6.87 -14.16
N LYS A 141 0.41 -8.01 -13.67
CA LYS A 141 0.65 -9.22 -14.46
C LYS A 141 0.07 -10.42 -13.73
N SER A 142 -0.39 -11.40 -14.50
CA SER A 142 -0.78 -12.69 -13.95
C SER A 142 0.42 -13.33 -13.27
N LEU A 143 0.28 -13.66 -11.99
CA LEU A 143 1.30 -14.37 -11.24
C LEU A 143 1.20 -15.86 -11.58
N THR A 144 2.21 -16.38 -12.27
CA THR A 144 2.49 -17.82 -12.24
C THR A 144 3.35 -18.06 -10.99
N PRO A 145 2.97 -18.93 -10.05
CA PRO A 145 3.79 -19.20 -8.87
C PRO A 145 5.18 -19.65 -9.33
N SER A 146 6.20 -18.83 -9.10
CA SER A 146 7.57 -19.08 -9.62
C SER A 146 8.33 -20.14 -8.82
N ARG A 147 7.70 -20.70 -7.79
CA ARG A 147 8.20 -21.80 -6.98
C ARG A 147 7.01 -22.34 -6.20
N GLU A 148 6.79 -23.65 -6.16
CA GLU A 148 6.15 -24.22 -4.97
C GLU A 148 7.00 -23.73 -3.81
N VAL A 149 6.41 -22.87 -2.98
CA VAL A 149 6.96 -22.61 -1.66
C VAL A 149 7.12 -23.98 -1.07
N ALA A 150 8.36 -24.41 -0.82
CA ALA A 150 8.58 -25.60 0.00
C ALA A 150 7.68 -25.38 1.19
N ALA A 151 6.68 -26.25 1.36
CA ALA A 151 5.61 -26.06 2.31
C ALA A 151 6.30 -25.63 3.62
N VAL A 152 6.07 -24.39 4.05
CA VAL A 152 6.11 -24.16 5.49
C VAL A 152 5.03 -25.09 5.94
N ASP A 153 5.42 -26.22 6.52
CA ASP A 153 4.50 -27.23 7.00
C ASP A 153 3.47 -26.49 7.84
N GLN A 154 2.29 -26.25 7.25
CA GLN A 154 1.32 -25.39 7.89
C GLN A 154 0.80 -26.17 9.08
N LEU A 155 0.99 -25.63 10.27
CA LEU A 155 0.49 -26.25 11.48
C LEU A 155 -1.02 -25.96 11.56
N PRO A 156 -1.91 -26.95 11.37
CA PRO A 156 -3.33 -26.71 11.50
C PRO A 156 -3.69 -26.46 12.96
N PHE A 157 -4.35 -25.34 13.25
CA PHE A 157 -4.89 -25.03 14.57
C PHE A 157 -6.14 -24.17 14.46
N THR A 158 -6.87 -24.05 15.57
CA THR A 158 -8.11 -23.30 15.67
C THR A 158 -8.06 -22.35 16.85
N VAL A 159 -8.47 -21.10 16.63
CA VAL A 159 -8.59 -20.05 17.65
C VAL A 159 -10.06 -19.79 17.97
N PHE A 160 -10.46 -19.91 19.23
CA PHE A 160 -11.85 -19.74 19.65
C PHE A 160 -12.00 -19.30 21.12
N PRO A 161 -13.05 -18.56 21.50
CA PRO A 161 -14.07 -17.99 20.63
C PRO A 161 -13.50 -16.84 19.78
N ASN A 162 -14.12 -16.58 18.64
CA ASN A 162 -13.84 -15.41 17.82
C ASN A 162 -15.19 -14.83 17.36
N PRO A 163 -15.64 -13.67 17.90
CA PRO A 163 -14.89 -12.76 18.78
C PRO A 163 -14.61 -13.31 20.19
N ALA A 164 -13.53 -12.84 20.81
CA ALA A 164 -13.14 -13.13 22.19
C ALA A 164 -13.38 -11.91 23.09
N THR A 165 -13.76 -12.12 24.36
CA THR A 165 -13.86 -11.04 25.34
C THR A 165 -12.71 -11.15 26.35
N ASP A 166 -12.84 -12.11 27.27
CA ASP A 166 -11.93 -12.26 28.41
C ASP A 166 -10.82 -13.28 28.15
N ARG A 167 -11.05 -14.22 27.24
CA ARG A 167 -10.10 -15.27 26.93
C ARG A 167 -10.19 -15.72 25.48
N VAL A 168 -9.09 -16.27 25.00
CA VAL A 168 -9.00 -16.95 23.71
C VAL A 168 -8.31 -18.29 23.88
N ASN A 169 -8.82 -19.32 23.23
CA ASN A 169 -8.25 -20.66 23.23
C ASN A 169 -7.62 -20.99 21.88
N VAL A 170 -6.54 -21.76 21.92
CA VAL A 170 -5.78 -22.25 20.77
C VAL A 170 -5.78 -23.76 20.85
N ARG A 171 -6.32 -24.44 19.84
CA ARG A 171 -6.34 -25.90 19.76
C ARG A 171 -5.66 -26.38 18.51
N LEU A 172 -4.63 -27.21 18.67
CA LEU A 172 -3.92 -27.84 17.56
C LEU A 172 -4.79 -28.93 16.92
N GLY A 173 -4.68 -29.07 15.61
CA GLY A 173 -5.31 -30.15 14.85
C GLY A 173 -4.54 -31.47 14.89
N GLN A 174 -3.41 -31.50 15.60
CA GLN A 174 -2.49 -32.64 15.68
C GLN A 174 -1.77 -32.65 17.03
N GLU A 175 -1.17 -33.79 17.39
CA GLU A 175 -0.33 -33.92 18.59
C GLU A 175 0.99 -33.15 18.43
N ALA A 176 1.52 -32.67 19.56
CA ALA A 176 2.84 -32.07 19.60
C ALA A 176 3.91 -33.10 19.21
N SER A 177 4.65 -32.85 18.12
CA SER A 177 5.82 -33.67 17.75
C SER A 177 7.15 -33.04 18.19
N SER A 178 7.11 -31.81 18.69
CA SER A 178 8.23 -31.03 19.22
C SER A 178 7.69 -29.91 20.11
N GLU A 179 8.59 -29.13 20.71
CA GLU A 179 8.23 -27.96 21.52
C GLU A 179 7.34 -26.98 20.73
N ILE A 180 6.26 -26.55 21.37
CA ILE A 180 5.28 -25.63 20.81
C ILE A 180 5.43 -24.27 21.48
N LEU A 181 5.61 -23.22 20.67
CA LEU A 181 5.54 -21.84 21.10
C LEU A 181 4.27 -21.19 20.53
N VAL A 182 3.35 -20.80 21.42
CA VAL A 182 2.14 -20.04 21.07
C VAL A 182 2.31 -18.59 21.50
N ARG A 183 2.13 -17.66 20.55
CA ARG A 183 2.26 -16.22 20.77
C ARG A 183 1.00 -15.48 20.34
N ILE A 184 0.62 -14.46 21.11
CA ILE A 184 -0.39 -13.47 20.72
C ILE A 184 0.30 -12.13 20.47
N THR A 185 -0.03 -11.53 19.33
CA THR A 185 0.47 -10.21 18.89
C THR A 185 -0.69 -9.27 18.59
N ASP A 186 -0.43 -7.96 18.68
CA ASP A 186 -1.35 -6.94 18.17
C ASP A 186 -1.31 -6.85 16.64
N ALA A 187 -2.15 -5.98 16.05
CA ALA A 187 -2.20 -5.75 14.61
C ALA A 187 -0.89 -5.18 14.00
N TYR A 188 0.05 -4.70 14.84
CA TYR A 188 1.36 -4.21 14.43
C TYR A 188 2.47 -5.26 14.62
N GLY A 189 2.12 -6.48 15.06
CA GLY A 189 3.06 -7.57 15.28
C GLY A 189 3.81 -7.49 16.61
N ARG A 190 3.45 -6.56 17.51
CA ARG A 190 4.05 -6.49 18.85
C ARG A 190 3.57 -7.67 19.68
N GLU A 191 4.52 -8.39 20.27
CA GLU A 191 4.23 -9.48 21.20
C GLU A 191 3.58 -8.98 22.49
N LEU A 192 2.45 -9.61 22.85
CA LEU A 192 1.68 -9.30 24.04
C LEU A 192 1.82 -10.39 25.10
N MET A 193 1.83 -11.64 24.65
CA MET A 193 1.96 -12.82 25.50
C MET A 193 2.41 -14.02 24.68
N TYR A 194 3.11 -14.93 25.34
CA TYR A 194 3.50 -16.20 24.77
C TYR A 194 3.45 -17.31 25.83
N ARG A 195 3.41 -18.57 25.38
CA ARG A 195 3.61 -19.76 26.20
C ARG A 195 4.30 -20.85 25.41
N GLU A 196 5.12 -21.62 26.10
CA GLU A 196 5.85 -22.77 25.59
C GLU A 196 5.28 -24.06 26.20
N PHE A 197 5.22 -25.12 25.39
CA PHE A 197 4.74 -26.44 25.79
C PHE A 197 5.65 -27.52 25.22
N ASP A 198 6.12 -28.41 26.08
CA ASP A 198 6.93 -29.57 25.65
C ASP A 198 6.08 -30.66 25.01
N ASN A 199 4.84 -30.82 25.49
CA ASN A 199 3.88 -31.82 25.02
C ASN A 199 2.47 -31.23 25.08
N LEU A 200 1.68 -31.46 24.02
CA LEU A 200 0.27 -31.10 23.96
C LEU A 200 -0.49 -32.23 23.24
N ALA A 201 -1.54 -32.75 23.86
CA ALA A 201 -2.35 -33.80 23.25
C ALA A 201 -3.19 -33.23 22.08
N SER A 202 -3.51 -34.08 21.10
CA SER A 202 -4.37 -33.67 19.97
C SER A 202 -5.74 -33.27 20.50
N GLY A 203 -6.18 -32.07 20.14
CA GLY A 203 -7.46 -31.51 20.58
C GLY A 203 -7.44 -30.82 21.94
N GLU A 204 -6.32 -30.81 22.66
CA GLU A 204 -6.15 -30.02 23.88
C GLU A 204 -6.13 -28.51 23.53
N ALA A 205 -6.85 -27.72 24.34
CA ALA A 205 -7.01 -26.30 24.11
C ALA A 205 -6.17 -25.50 25.10
N ILE A 206 -5.28 -24.65 24.57
CA ILE A 206 -4.46 -23.73 25.33
C ILE A 206 -5.23 -22.43 25.52
N SER A 207 -5.56 -22.07 26.75
CA SER A 207 -6.35 -20.87 27.06
C SER A 207 -5.50 -19.67 27.47
N PHE A 208 -5.63 -18.54 26.79
CA PHE A 208 -5.01 -17.25 27.12
C PHE A 208 -6.05 -16.29 27.69
N GLU A 209 -5.79 -15.75 28.88
CA GLU A 209 -6.59 -14.68 29.47
C GLU A 209 -6.17 -13.32 28.89
N LEU A 210 -7.14 -12.57 28.39
CA LEU A 210 -7.00 -11.28 27.73
C LEU A 210 -7.28 -10.16 28.73
N ASN A 211 -6.22 -9.70 29.40
CA ASN A 211 -6.29 -8.62 30.40
C ASN A 211 -7.08 -7.39 29.91
N ASP A 212 -7.89 -6.79 30.79
CA ASP A 212 -8.64 -5.53 30.59
C ASP A 212 -7.81 -4.36 30.02
N ALA A 213 -6.50 -4.35 30.28
CA ALA A 213 -5.56 -3.36 29.74
C ALA A 213 -5.43 -3.41 28.20
N LEU A 214 -5.67 -4.56 27.59
CA LEU A 214 -5.69 -4.67 26.13
C LEU A 214 -6.88 -3.84 25.58
N PRO A 215 -6.77 -3.18 24.41
CA PRO A 215 -7.92 -2.57 23.75
C PRO A 215 -8.81 -3.60 23.05
N ALA A 216 -10.04 -3.21 22.68
CA ALA A 216 -10.80 -3.96 21.68
C ALA A 216 -10.13 -3.77 20.30
N GLY A 217 -10.07 -4.81 19.48
CA GLY A 217 -9.35 -4.75 18.20
C GLY A 217 -9.00 -6.10 17.61
N LEU A 218 -8.20 -6.08 16.54
CA LEU A 218 -7.69 -7.26 15.86
C LEU A 218 -6.37 -7.72 16.50
N TYR A 219 -6.28 -9.03 16.73
CA TYR A 219 -5.09 -9.68 17.29
C TYR A 219 -4.76 -10.93 16.46
N HIS A 220 -3.50 -11.37 16.53
CA HIS A 220 -3.01 -12.54 15.82
C HIS A 220 -2.41 -13.55 16.78
N VAL A 221 -2.79 -14.81 16.62
CA VAL A 221 -2.14 -15.97 17.22
C VAL A 221 -1.14 -16.55 16.23
N VAL A 222 0.08 -16.76 16.69
CA VAL A 222 1.14 -17.48 15.97
C VAL A 222 1.47 -18.72 16.77
N VAL A 223 1.47 -19.89 16.11
CA VAL A 223 1.89 -21.15 16.71
C VAL A 223 3.08 -21.66 15.93
N MET A 224 4.16 -21.98 16.63
CA MET A 224 5.36 -22.60 16.07
C MET A 224 5.56 -23.98 16.70
N MET A 225 5.84 -24.99 15.90
CA MET A 225 6.15 -26.35 16.36
C MET A 225 7.24 -26.94 15.45
N GLY A 226 8.48 -26.95 15.93
CA GLY A 226 9.64 -27.28 15.10
C GLY A 226 9.77 -26.31 13.91
N ASN A 227 9.72 -26.84 12.68
CA ASN A 227 9.72 -26.03 11.45
C ASN A 227 8.31 -25.64 10.96
N GLN A 228 7.26 -26.07 11.66
CA GLN A 228 5.88 -25.80 11.29
C GLN A 228 5.43 -24.48 11.92
N VAL A 229 4.75 -23.63 11.15
CA VAL A 229 4.21 -22.36 11.64
C VAL A 229 2.76 -22.19 11.19
N GLY A 230 1.91 -21.76 12.12
CA GLY A 230 0.52 -21.41 11.87
C GLY A 230 0.22 -19.97 12.29
N HIS A 231 -0.64 -19.29 11.52
CA HIS A 231 -1.12 -17.95 11.83
C HIS A 231 -2.65 -17.88 11.74
N GLN A 232 -3.30 -17.31 12.76
CA GLN A 232 -4.75 -17.07 12.74
C GLN A 232 -5.10 -15.79 13.49
N ALA A 233 -6.00 -14.98 12.93
CA ALA A 233 -6.47 -13.75 13.56
C ALA A 233 -7.75 -13.99 14.39
N PHE A 234 -7.92 -13.21 15.45
CA PHE A 234 -9.17 -13.12 16.21
C PHE A 234 -9.48 -11.67 16.58
N VAL A 235 -10.76 -11.37 16.76
CA VAL A 235 -11.23 -10.05 17.20
C VAL A 235 -11.46 -10.12 18.70
N ARG A 236 -10.88 -9.17 19.44
CA ARG A 236 -11.23 -8.95 20.85
C ARG A 236 -12.29 -7.86 20.97
N MET A 237 -13.34 -8.14 21.71
CA MET A 237 -14.35 -7.19 22.15
C MET A 237 -14.16 -6.88 23.64
N LYS A 238 -14.60 -5.71 24.09
CA LYS A 238 -14.81 -5.44 25.52
C LYS A 238 -16.30 -5.61 25.79
N ASP A 239 -16.64 -6.27 26.89
CA ASP A 239 -18.01 -6.22 27.38
C ASP A 239 -18.38 -4.77 27.70
N LYS A 240 -19.62 -4.41 27.37
CA LYS A 240 -20.15 -3.05 27.57
C LYS A 240 -20.38 -2.76 29.06
#